data_AF-A0A2H0GD81-F1
#
_entry.id   AF-A0A2H0GD81-F1
#
_cell.length_a   1.000
_cell.length_b   1.000
_cell.length_c   1.000
_cell.angle_alpha   90.00
_cell.angle_beta   90.00
_cell.angle_gamma   90.00
#
_symmetry.space_group_name_H-M   'P 1'
#
loop_
_entity.id
_entity.type
_entity.pdbx_description
1 polymer ?
#
loop_
_entity_poly.entity_id
_entity_poly.type
_entity_poly.pdbx_seq_one_letter_code
_entity_poly.pdbx_strand_id
1 'polypeptide(L)' 'MEENKKNKSASAIGGVVFAGCLFVGAGIGMLANATQVGGALGMGVGFIAMGIIWAYYRNK' A
#
# COMPACT_ATOMS: atom_id res chain seq x y z
N MET A 1 -11.05 16.69 -22.53
CA MET A 1 -9.88 16.54 -21.64
C MET A 1 -10.32 15.99 -20.27
N GLU A 2 -11.01 14.83 -20.24
CA GLU A 2 -11.69 14.35 -19.03
C GLU A 2 -11.15 13.00 -18.50
N GLU A 3 -10.18 12.39 -19.19
CA GLU A 3 -9.67 11.05 -18.86
C GLU A 3 -8.41 11.05 -17.95
N ASN A 4 -7.86 12.22 -17.61
CA ASN A 4 -6.60 12.32 -16.86
C ASN A 4 -6.77 12.32 -15.32
N LYS A 5 -7.99 12.51 -14.80
CA LYS A 5 -8.20 12.63 -13.34
C LYS A 5 -8.25 11.27 -12.62
N LYS A 6 -8.62 10.19 -13.33
CA LYS A 6 -8.80 8.85 -12.73
C LYS A 6 -7.48 8.12 -12.47
N ASN A 7 -6.52 8.26 -13.39
CA ASN A 7 -5.20 7.62 -13.30
C ASN A 7 -4.28 8.28 -12.26
N LYS A 8 -4.34 9.61 -12.11
CA LYS A 8 -3.56 10.33 -11.09
C LYS A 8 -4.01 9.97 -9.66
N SER A 9 -5.32 9.74 -9.48
CA SER A 9 -5.88 9.37 -8.19
C SER A 9 -5.61 7.93 -7.80
N ALA A 10 -5.52 6.99 -8.76
CA ALA A 10 -5.21 5.59 -8.48
C ALA A 10 -3.78 5.42 -7.92
N SER A 11 -2.78 6.08 -8.52
CA SER A 11 -1.41 6.09 -7.97
C SER A 11 -1.30 6.85 -6.65
N ALA A 12 -2.07 7.94 -6.47
CA ALA A 12 -2.11 8.65 -5.20
C ALA A 12 -2.75 7.80 -4.07
N ILE A 13 -3.84 7.09 -4.38
CA ILE A 13 -4.51 6.16 -3.45
C ILE A 13 -3.60 4.98 -3.10
N GLY A 14 -2.90 4.41 -4.08
CA GLY A 14 -1.91 3.34 -3.84
C GLY A 14 -0.81 3.79 -2.89
N GLY A 15 -0.29 5.01 -3.05
CA GLY A 15 0.70 5.59 -2.14
C GLY A 15 0.19 5.77 -0.70
N VAL A 16 -1.05 6.22 -0.52
CA VAL A 16 -1.65 6.39 0.81
C VAL A 16 -1.92 5.03 1.48
N VAL A 17 -2.41 4.05 0.72
CA VAL A 17 -2.63 2.68 1.23
C VAL A 17 -1.30 2.01 1.59
N PHE A 18 -0.26 2.21 0.78
CA PHE A 18 1.09 1.72 1.05
C PHE A 18 1.69 2.36 2.31
N ALA A 19 1.59 3.69 2.44
CA ALA A 19 2.07 4.41 3.63
C ALA A 19 1.31 3.98 4.89
N GLY A 20 -0.01 3.84 4.82
CA GLY A 20 -0.83 3.36 5.93
C GLY A 20 -0.46 1.95 6.35
N CYS A 21 -0.21 1.05 5.40
CA CYS A 21 0.15 -0.33 5.72
C CYS A 21 1.56 -0.47 6.31
N LEU A 22 2.52 0.32 5.81
CA LEU A 22 3.84 0.43 6.43
C LEU A 22 3.75 1.01 7.84
N PHE A 23 2.92 2.02 8.06
CA PHE A 23 2.74 2.63 9.38
C PHE A 23 2.12 1.66 10.39
N VAL A 24 1.09 0.91 9.98
CA VAL A 24 0.46 -0.13 10.80
C VAL A 24 1.42 -1.30 11.05
N GLY A 25 2.13 -1.77 10.02
CA GLY A 25 3.11 -2.86 10.14
C GLY A 25 4.29 -2.49 11.04
N ALA A 26 4.86 -1.30 10.87
CA ALA A 26 5.93 -0.79 11.72
C ALA A 26 5.44 -0.50 13.15
N GLY A 27 4.22 0.01 13.32
CA GLY A 27 3.60 0.25 14.62
C GLY A 27 3.36 -1.03 15.42
N ILE A 28 2.83 -2.07 14.76
CA ILE A 28 2.66 -3.40 15.37
C ILE A 28 4.04 -4.04 15.64
N GLY A 29 5.01 -3.87 14.75
CA GLY A 29 6.38 -4.37 14.93
C GLY A 29 7.13 -3.72 16.10
N MET A 30 6.90 -2.43 16.36
CA MET A 30 7.48 -1.73 17.51
C MET A 30 6.97 -2.29 18.84
N LEU A 31 5.69 -2.66 18.92
CA LEU A 31 5.10 -3.27 20.11
C LEU A 31 5.67 -4.66 20.40
N ALA A 32 6.05 -5.40 19.36
CA ALA A 32 6.63 -6.75 19.48
C ALA A 32 8.14 -6.76 19.73
N ASN A 33 8.80 -5.60 19.91
CA ASN A 33 10.27 -5.46 19.93
C ASN A 33 10.96 -6.01 18.66
N ALA A 34 10.18 -6.22 17.60
CA ALA A 34 10.59 -6.90 16.38
C ALA A 34 10.29 -5.99 15.17
N THR A 35 10.94 -4.83 15.16
CA THR A 35 10.80 -3.82 14.10
C THR A 35 11.16 -4.37 12.72
N GLN A 36 12.11 -5.32 12.63
CA GLN A 36 12.41 -6.03 11.38
C GLN A 36 11.21 -6.83 10.85
N VAL A 37 10.45 -7.48 11.73
CA VAL A 37 9.26 -8.26 11.35
C VAL A 37 8.13 -7.32 10.94
N GLY A 38 7.94 -6.21 11.66
CA GLY A 38 6.95 -5.19 11.30
C GLY A 38 7.22 -4.51 9.96
N GLY A 39 8.48 -4.21 9.66
CA GLY A 39 8.90 -3.67 8.37
C GLY A 39 8.72 -4.66 7.21
N ALA A 40 9.08 -5.93 7.43
CA ALA A 40 8.88 -6.99 6.44
C ALA A 40 7.40 -7.23 6.14
N LEU A 41 6.55 -7.24 7.18
CA LEU A 41 5.09 -7.31 7.02
C LEU A 41 4.53 -6.10 6.29
N GLY A 42 4.94 -4.88 6.66
CA GLY A 42 4.50 -3.65 6.00
C GLY A 42 4.87 -3.61 4.51
N MET A 43 6.07 -4.06 4.15
CA MET A 43 6.46 -4.21 2.74
C MET A 43 5.64 -5.28 2.02
N GLY A 44 5.42 -6.45 2.63
CA GLY A 44 4.65 -7.53 2.03
C GLY A 44 3.21 -7.13 1.74
N VAL A 45 2.50 -6.57 2.73
CA VAL A 45 1.12 -6.14 2.55
C VAL A 45 1.02 -4.94 1.60
N GLY A 46 2.00 -4.03 1.62
CA GLY A 46 2.10 -2.93 0.65
C GLY A 46 2.22 -3.40 -0.80
N PHE A 47 3.03 -4.44 -1.06
CA PHE A 47 3.16 -5.05 -2.39
C PHE A 47 1.86 -5.71 -2.85
N ILE A 48 1.17 -6.42 -1.96
CA ILE A 48 -0.14 -7.04 -2.25
C ILE A 48 -1.17 -5.97 -2.59
N ALA A 49 -1.25 -4.88 -1.81
CA ALA A 49 -2.19 -3.79 -2.06
C ALA A 49 -1.96 -3.15 -3.44
N MET A 50 -0.71 -2.89 -3.81
CA MET A 50 -0.39 -2.34 -5.13
C MET A 50 -0.74 -3.31 -6.27
N GLY A 51 -0.52 -4.61 -6.06
CA GLY A 51 -0.91 -5.67 -7.00
C GLY A 51 -2.44 -5.79 -7.17
N ILE A 52 -3.20 -5.70 -6.09
CA ILE A 52 -4.68 -5.72 -6.12
C ILE A 52 -5.21 -4.47 -6.82
N ILE A 53 -4.66 -3.29 -6.53
CA ILE A 53 -5.06 -2.04 -7.19
C ILE A 53 -4.80 -2.15 -8.69
N TRP A 54 -3.63 -2.67 -9.08
CA TRP A 54 -3.28 -2.86 -10.48
C TRP A 54 -4.18 -3.90 -11.17
N ALA A 55 -4.45 -5.03 -10.50
CA ALA A 55 -5.36 -6.07 -11.00
C ALA A 55 -6.80 -5.58 -11.14
N TYR A 56 -7.29 -4.83 -10.15
CA TYR A 56 -8.63 -4.23 -10.18
C TYR A 56 -8.75 -3.17 -11.27
N TYR A 57 -7.68 -2.39 -11.51
CA TYR A 57 -7.65 -1.39 -12.59
C TYR A 57 -7.50 -2.03 -13.98
N ARG A 58 -6.84 -3.20 -14.09
CA ARG A 58 -6.71 -3.96 -15.34
C ARG A 58 -7.97 -4.72 -15.75
N ASN A 59 -8.91 -4.94 -14.82
CA ASN A 59 -10.12 -5.73 -15.05
C ASN A 59 -11.36 -4.88 -15.35
N LYS A 60 -11.17 -3.62 -15.75
CA LYS A 60 -12.20 -2.72 -16.26
C LYS A 60 -11.71 -2.03 -17.52
#